data_AF-A0A3A6MZ54-F1
#
_entry.id   AF-A0A3A6MZ54-F1
#
_cell.length_a   1.000
_cell.length_b   1.000
_cell.length_c   1.000
_cell.angle_alpha   90.00
_cell.angle_beta   90.00
_cell.angle_gamma   90.00
#
_symmetry.space_group_name_H-M   'P 1'
#
loop_
_entity.id
_entity.type
_entity.pdbx_description
1 polymer ?
#
loop_
_entity_poly.entity_id
_entity_poly.type
_entity_poly.pdbx_seq_one_letter_code
_entity_poly.pdbx_strand_id
1 'polypeptide(L)'
;MIDMNTPNSAHDYCGEGDTGGPATEVIRLNCHERIQHLLVLVTFIILVITGYMLKIPESWIIGMGDWGELIFAYRGLAHRICGVAMILTSFYHLAYIAVCKDGRSFLKEMIPTWKDAKDIVHNIGYYLGTRPEPPKFKRFDYREKAEYLALVAGTIIISVTGILLWSEAYWSKFVLDLSLLIHGMEAILATLAIIVWHFYAVHWKPGQFPMSTVWLDGKMSAHHLRMEHPLQYEELVQAGKLVPVEDGDHGHGHDGTGGSRSFGKGVLGLLSFGSIFFFAFVSVLLLKMLYFPPSVTSVTQTPDHNKLMEFISSGQAKKTDTHFHNTDETVKLIIAQPPICVTCHGTLPHGKSPDIRSFLNMHNYFMACETCHIRQADAPGEVHYVWYDNLTEDIVTAIDEKKNGNYSARLVPVATVDGRTKRLDEPTNPDFIKEYIAQKDRLTPEEQARAKVVLHRDMSKKPLQCTECHGREPYINFHQVGYSKERAESLYRTEVADMIDRYMKFYLPTMFDSDLMKKQKMEELELEDRSTN
;
A
#
# COMPACT_ATOMS: atom_id res chain seq x y z
N MET A 1 -2.13 -21.45 -48.79
CA MET A 1 -1.21 -22.60 -48.93
C MET A 1 0.20 -22.08 -48.79
N ILE A 2 0.75 -22.15 -47.58
CA ILE A 2 2.17 -21.95 -47.31
C ILE A 2 2.57 -23.25 -46.62
N ASP A 3 3.52 -23.94 -47.23
CA ASP A 3 3.85 -25.33 -46.98
C ASP A 3 4.47 -25.52 -45.59
N MET A 4 3.83 -26.35 -44.76
CA MET A 4 4.31 -26.77 -43.45
C MET A 4 4.75 -28.24 -43.55
N ASN A 5 5.98 -28.48 -44.01
CA ASN A 5 6.73 -29.71 -43.68
C ASN A 5 8.14 -29.68 -44.30
N THR A 6 9.16 -29.39 -43.50
CA THR A 6 10.52 -29.93 -43.69
C THR A 6 11.27 -29.95 -42.35
N PRO A 7 11.94 -31.05 -41.98
CA PRO A 7 12.69 -31.15 -40.74
C PRO A 7 14.11 -30.61 -40.96
N ASN A 8 14.36 -29.34 -40.61
CA ASN A 8 15.71 -28.78 -40.70
C ASN A 8 16.46 -28.88 -39.37
N SER A 9 17.36 -29.85 -39.32
CA SER A 9 18.51 -29.90 -38.43
C SER A 9 19.56 -28.88 -38.89
N ALA A 10 19.57 -27.69 -38.32
CA ALA A 10 20.75 -26.81 -38.29
C ALA A 10 20.44 -25.61 -37.40
N HIS A 11 21.44 -25.16 -36.66
CA HIS A 11 21.41 -23.87 -35.98
C HIS A 11 21.38 -22.78 -37.06
N ASP A 12 20.24 -22.14 -37.28
CA ASP A 12 20.18 -20.93 -38.12
C ASP A 12 20.78 -19.75 -37.34
N TYR A 13 22.07 -19.52 -37.62
CA TYR A 13 22.76 -18.27 -37.39
C TYR A 13 22.26 -17.25 -38.40
N CYS A 14 21.51 -16.22 -37.97
CA CYS A 14 21.32 -15.03 -38.79
C CYS A 14 22.60 -14.18 -38.75
N GLY A 15 23.40 -14.30 -39.80
CA GLY A 15 24.59 -13.51 -40.07
C GLY A 15 25.29 -14.04 -41.31
N GLU A 16 24.79 -13.67 -42.49
CA GLU A 16 25.50 -13.89 -43.75
C GLU A 16 26.84 -13.14 -43.72
N GLY A 17 27.92 -13.90 -43.92
CA GLY A 17 29.26 -13.38 -44.24
C GLY A 17 30.28 -13.50 -43.12
N ASP A 18 30.84 -14.68 -42.88
CA ASP A 18 32.30 -14.88 -42.86
C ASP A 18 32.67 -16.37 -42.91
N THR A 19 33.82 -16.63 -43.48
CA THR A 19 34.49 -17.89 -43.79
C THR A 19 34.59 -18.91 -42.64
N GLY A 20 34.57 -20.20 -42.98
CA GLY A 20 34.52 -21.35 -42.05
C GLY A 20 35.76 -21.58 -41.19
N GLY A 21 36.05 -20.66 -40.27
CA GLY A 21 36.89 -20.88 -39.08
C GLY A 21 36.03 -21.00 -37.81
N PRO A 22 36.55 -21.57 -36.71
CA PRO A 22 35.82 -21.62 -35.45
C PRO A 22 35.64 -20.19 -34.90
N ALA A 23 34.48 -19.89 -34.31
CA ALA A 23 34.18 -18.57 -33.80
C ALA A 23 35.05 -18.23 -32.57
N THR A 24 35.43 -16.96 -32.40
CA THR A 24 36.14 -16.42 -31.21
C THR A 24 35.17 -15.92 -30.13
N GLU A 25 33.89 -15.79 -30.48
CA GLU A 25 32.79 -15.35 -29.61
C GLU A 25 31.62 -16.32 -29.71
N VAL A 26 30.84 -16.43 -28.63
CA VAL A 26 29.61 -17.22 -28.58
C VAL A 26 28.39 -16.33 -28.39
N ILE A 27 27.27 -16.70 -29.01
CA ILE A 27 25.97 -16.06 -28.76
C ILE A 27 25.42 -16.62 -27.44
N ARG A 28 25.43 -15.79 -26.40
CA ARG A 28 24.96 -16.12 -25.05
C ARG A 28 23.46 -15.85 -24.86
N LEU A 29 22.97 -14.75 -25.44
CA LEU A 29 21.56 -14.35 -25.46
C LEU A 29 21.11 -14.06 -26.90
N ASN A 30 20.01 -14.69 -27.31
CA ASN A 30 19.44 -14.43 -28.63
C ASN A 30 18.60 -13.15 -28.67
N CYS A 31 18.11 -12.78 -29.85
CA CYS A 31 17.34 -11.54 -30.03
C CYS A 31 16.06 -11.51 -29.18
N HIS A 32 15.32 -12.63 -29.11
CA HIS A 32 14.09 -12.72 -28.32
C HIS A 32 14.37 -12.52 -26.82
N GLU A 33 15.42 -13.14 -26.31
CA GLU A 33 15.85 -13.04 -24.91
C GLU A 33 16.27 -11.60 -24.55
N ARG A 34 17.00 -10.91 -25.44
CA ARG A 34 17.39 -9.51 -25.24
C ARG A 34 16.20 -8.56 -25.24
N ILE A 35 15.25 -8.74 -26.17
CA ILE A 35 14.03 -7.91 -26.22
C ILE A 35 13.21 -8.10 -24.94
N GLN A 36 13.02 -9.34 -24.49
CA GLN A 36 12.31 -9.63 -23.24
C GLN A 36 13.01 -8.99 -22.04
N HIS A 37 14.33 -9.11 -21.97
CA HIS A 37 15.12 -8.47 -20.91
C HIS A 37 14.95 -6.95 -20.91
N LEU A 38 15.01 -6.30 -22.08
CA LEU A 38 14.82 -4.84 -22.19
C LEU A 38 13.42 -4.41 -21.75
N LEU A 39 12.38 -5.16 -22.14
CA LEU A 39 11.01 -4.89 -21.71
C LEU A 39 10.85 -5.01 -20.19
N VAL A 40 11.40 -6.07 -19.58
CA VAL A 40 11.40 -6.26 -18.13
C VAL A 40 12.17 -5.13 -17.45
N LEU A 41 13.38 -4.78 -17.91
CA LEU A 41 14.20 -3.72 -17.34
C LEU A 41 13.45 -2.38 -17.29
N VAL A 42 12.89 -1.94 -18.42
CA VAL A 42 12.21 -0.65 -18.53
C VAL A 42 10.95 -0.62 -17.66
N THR A 43 10.11 -1.66 -17.77
CA THR A 43 8.86 -1.73 -17.00
C THR A 43 9.13 -1.85 -15.50
N PHE A 44 10.11 -2.64 -15.09
CA PHE A 44 10.50 -2.81 -13.68
C PHE A 44 10.96 -1.49 -13.06
N ILE A 45 11.85 -0.74 -13.73
CA ILE A 45 12.34 0.55 -13.21
C ILE A 45 11.18 1.53 -13.02
N ILE A 46 10.28 1.63 -13.99
CA ILE A 46 9.13 2.53 -13.89
C ILE A 46 8.18 2.09 -12.76
N LEU A 47 7.90 0.79 -12.65
CA LEU A 47 7.05 0.23 -11.58
C LEU A 47 7.62 0.49 -10.19
N VAL A 48 8.93 0.30 -10.02
CA VAL A 48 9.65 0.57 -8.77
C VAL A 48 9.55 2.05 -8.39
N ILE A 49 9.86 2.96 -9.32
CA ILE A 49 9.80 4.41 -9.07
C ILE A 49 8.37 4.80 -8.70
N THR A 50 7.39 4.46 -9.55
CA THR A 50 5.99 4.82 -9.34
C THR A 50 5.38 4.18 -8.10
N GLY A 51 5.80 2.96 -7.75
CA GLY A 51 5.36 2.25 -6.54
C GLY A 51 5.88 2.90 -5.26
N TYR A 52 7.18 3.17 -5.17
CA TYR A 52 7.77 3.80 -3.97
C TYR A 52 7.34 5.25 -3.77
N MET A 53 6.86 5.94 -4.82
CA MET A 53 6.25 7.26 -4.66
C MET A 53 5.04 7.27 -3.72
N LEU A 54 4.36 6.14 -3.50
CA LEU A 54 3.30 6.01 -2.47
C LEU A 54 3.83 6.09 -1.04
N LYS A 55 5.13 5.88 -0.83
CA LYS A 55 5.77 5.85 0.49
C LYS A 55 6.54 7.14 0.80
N ILE A 56 6.54 8.11 -0.12
CA ILE A 56 7.18 9.41 0.09
C ILE A 56 6.35 10.24 1.07
N PRO A 57 6.97 10.97 2.03
CA PRO A 57 6.25 11.83 2.95
C PRO A 57 5.41 12.88 2.23
N GLU A 58 4.18 13.11 2.71
CA GLU A 58 3.24 14.09 2.14
C GLU A 58 3.85 15.51 2.06
N SER A 59 4.72 15.87 3.00
CA SER A 59 5.45 17.15 2.99
C SER A 59 6.33 17.37 1.76
N TRP A 60 6.92 16.31 1.20
CA TRP A 60 7.74 16.41 -0.01
C TRP A 60 6.89 16.61 -1.25
N ILE A 61 5.67 16.08 -1.23
CA ILE A 61 4.69 16.18 -2.31
C ILE A 61 4.07 17.57 -2.32
N ILE A 62 3.68 18.07 -1.14
CA ILE A 62 3.21 19.45 -0.95
C ILE A 62 4.31 20.45 -1.36
N GLY A 63 5.59 20.12 -1.10
CA GLY A 63 6.74 20.91 -1.56
C GLY A 63 6.89 21.03 -3.09
N MET A 64 6.24 20.15 -3.86
CA MET A 64 6.23 20.24 -5.34
C MET A 64 5.18 21.22 -5.89
N GLY A 65 4.34 21.82 -5.02
CA GLY A 65 3.31 22.79 -5.40
C GLY A 65 2.28 22.21 -6.36
N ASP A 66 1.82 23.02 -7.32
CA ASP A 66 0.77 22.66 -8.30
C ASP A 66 1.11 21.46 -9.19
N TRP A 67 2.39 21.08 -9.28
CA TRP A 67 2.83 19.89 -10.01
C TRP A 67 2.55 18.59 -9.25
N GLY A 68 2.31 18.65 -7.93
CA GLY A 68 2.12 17.46 -7.08
C GLY A 68 0.90 16.63 -7.49
N GLU A 69 -0.25 17.27 -7.73
CA GLU A 69 -1.47 16.59 -8.17
C GLU A 69 -1.29 15.93 -9.55
N LEU A 70 -0.66 16.64 -10.48
CA LEU A 70 -0.37 16.15 -11.84
C LEU A 70 0.53 14.91 -11.79
N ILE A 71 1.60 14.97 -11.00
CA ILE A 71 2.56 13.88 -10.80
C ILE A 71 1.85 12.66 -10.21
N PHE A 72 0.96 12.84 -9.24
CA PHE A 72 0.20 11.75 -8.63
C PHE A 72 -0.73 11.06 -9.64
N ALA A 73 -1.44 11.82 -10.46
CA ALA A 73 -2.33 11.29 -11.49
C ALA A 73 -1.55 10.47 -12.54
N TYR A 74 -0.47 11.03 -13.09
CA TYR A 74 0.35 10.33 -14.09
C TYR A 74 1.08 9.13 -13.51
N ARG A 75 1.51 9.19 -12.25
CA ARG A 75 2.16 8.07 -11.57
C ARG A 75 1.23 6.85 -11.51
N GLY A 76 -0.02 7.03 -11.10
CA GLY A 76 -0.99 5.92 -11.01
C GLY A 76 -1.34 5.34 -12.38
N LEU A 77 -1.35 6.17 -13.43
CA LEU A 77 -1.54 5.72 -14.81
C LEU A 77 -0.32 4.94 -15.32
N ALA A 78 0.89 5.50 -15.16
CA ALA A 78 2.14 4.90 -15.59
C ALA A 78 2.39 3.54 -14.91
N HIS A 79 2.10 3.43 -13.61
CA HIS A 79 2.22 2.17 -12.87
C HIS A 79 1.32 1.08 -13.46
N ARG A 80 0.06 1.39 -13.76
CA ARG A 80 -0.89 0.43 -14.34
C ARG A 80 -0.51 0.03 -15.77
N ILE A 81 -0.11 0.99 -16.61
CA ILE A 81 0.34 0.70 -17.98
C ILE A 81 1.57 -0.21 -17.96
N CYS A 82 2.57 0.09 -17.12
CA CYS A 82 3.77 -0.74 -16.99
C CYS A 82 3.47 -2.10 -16.37
N GLY A 83 2.50 -2.18 -15.45
CA GLY A 83 2.02 -3.44 -14.87
C GLY A 83 1.42 -4.36 -15.94
N VAL A 84 0.56 -3.82 -16.80
CA VAL A 84 0.02 -4.57 -17.96
C VAL A 84 1.14 -4.98 -18.91
N ALA A 85 2.08 -4.09 -19.22
CA ALA A 85 3.20 -4.40 -20.10
C ALA A 85 4.11 -5.52 -19.53
N MET A 86 4.37 -5.53 -18.22
CA MET A 86 5.12 -6.59 -17.53
C MET A 86 4.38 -7.93 -17.60
N ILE A 87 3.05 -7.93 -17.39
CA ILE A 87 2.22 -9.13 -17.51
C ILE A 87 2.24 -9.67 -18.94
N LEU A 88 2.08 -8.80 -19.95
CA LEU A 88 2.16 -9.19 -21.36
C LEU A 88 3.54 -9.72 -21.74
N THR A 89 4.61 -9.13 -21.20
CA THR A 89 5.99 -9.61 -21.38
C THR A 89 6.17 -11.00 -20.76
N SER A 90 5.53 -11.27 -19.62
CA SER A 90 5.52 -12.59 -18.99
C SER A 90 4.81 -13.62 -19.86
N PHE A 91 3.66 -13.27 -20.46
CA PHE A 91 2.98 -14.15 -21.42
C PHE A 91 3.80 -14.36 -22.70
N TYR A 92 4.49 -13.34 -23.19
CA TYR A 92 5.43 -13.48 -24.29
C TYR A 92 6.57 -14.45 -23.95
N HIS A 93 7.13 -14.39 -22.73
CA HIS A 93 8.11 -15.36 -22.26
C HIS A 93 7.54 -16.79 -22.21
N LEU A 94 6.31 -16.97 -21.71
CA LEU A 94 5.63 -18.27 -21.69
C LEU A 94 5.42 -18.83 -23.10
N ALA A 95 5.04 -17.98 -24.07
CA ALA A 95 4.91 -18.40 -25.47
C ALA A 95 6.27 -18.79 -26.07
N TYR A 96 7.33 -18.01 -25.78
CA TYR A 96 8.69 -18.28 -26.23
C TYR A 96 9.20 -19.64 -25.72
N ILE A 97 9.04 -19.94 -24.43
CA ILE A 97 9.47 -21.22 -23.85
C ILE A 97 8.60 -22.41 -24.29
N ALA A 98 7.36 -22.18 -24.73
CA ALA A 98 6.48 -23.26 -25.19
C ALA A 98 6.71 -23.62 -26.66
N VAL A 99 6.84 -22.61 -27.53
CA VAL A 99 6.84 -22.76 -28.99
C VAL A 99 8.27 -22.91 -29.54
N CYS A 100 9.19 -22.06 -29.09
CA CYS A 100 10.54 -22.00 -29.65
C CYS A 100 11.42 -23.14 -29.10
N LYS A 101 12.27 -23.72 -29.97
CA LYS A 101 13.25 -24.74 -29.55
C LYS A 101 14.26 -24.16 -28.57
N ASP A 102 14.74 -22.95 -28.85
CA ASP A 102 15.71 -22.25 -28.00
C ASP A 102 15.12 -21.92 -26.62
N GLY A 103 13.87 -21.45 -26.57
CA GLY A 103 13.16 -21.19 -25.31
C GLY A 103 12.95 -22.46 -24.47
N ARG A 104 12.62 -23.59 -25.11
CA ARG A 104 12.55 -24.90 -24.42
C ARG A 104 13.89 -25.34 -23.87
N SER A 105 14.98 -25.15 -24.63
CA SER A 105 16.34 -25.45 -24.15
C SER A 105 16.71 -24.56 -22.97
N PHE A 106 16.43 -23.25 -23.07
CA PHE A 106 16.66 -22.27 -22.02
C PHE A 106 15.97 -22.68 -20.72
N LEU A 107 14.66 -22.96 -20.77
CA LEU A 107 13.90 -23.38 -19.58
C LEU A 107 14.47 -24.67 -18.98
N LYS A 108 14.76 -25.67 -19.81
CA LYS A 108 15.30 -26.96 -19.34
C LYS A 108 16.63 -26.80 -18.60
N GLU A 109 17.49 -25.90 -19.08
CA GLU A 109 18.77 -25.61 -18.44
C GLU A 109 18.63 -24.76 -17.17
N MET A 110 17.55 -23.99 -17.06
CA MET A 110 17.25 -23.14 -15.91
C MET A 110 16.65 -23.89 -14.71
N ILE A 111 16.11 -25.10 -14.92
CA ILE A 111 15.58 -25.93 -13.85
C ILE A 111 16.75 -26.39 -12.92
N PRO A 112 16.67 -26.14 -11.60
CA PRO A 112 17.69 -26.60 -10.66
C PRO A 112 17.81 -28.14 -10.65
N THR A 113 19.04 -28.61 -10.53
CA THR A 113 19.41 -30.03 -10.52
C THR A 113 20.19 -30.36 -9.24
N TRP A 114 20.36 -31.65 -8.95
CA TRP A 114 21.21 -32.09 -7.83
C TRP A 114 22.67 -31.65 -7.95
N LYS A 115 23.17 -31.34 -9.17
CA LYS A 115 24.50 -30.76 -9.34
C LYS A 115 24.57 -29.35 -8.74
N ASP A 116 23.54 -28.54 -8.89
CA ASP A 116 23.51 -27.16 -8.37
C ASP A 116 23.65 -27.15 -6.84
N ALA A 117 22.98 -28.09 -6.14
CA ALA A 117 23.13 -28.25 -4.69
C ALA A 117 24.57 -28.66 -4.28
N LYS A 118 25.21 -29.57 -5.04
CA LYS A 118 26.61 -29.93 -4.80
C LYS A 118 27.55 -28.76 -5.08
N ASP A 119 27.29 -27.99 -6.13
CA ASP A 119 28.08 -26.82 -6.50
C ASP A 119 28.00 -25.74 -5.42
N ILE A 120 26.84 -25.53 -4.78
CA ILE A 120 26.72 -24.63 -3.62
C ILE A 120 27.67 -25.05 -2.50
N VAL A 121 27.64 -26.32 -2.10
CA VAL A 121 28.50 -26.85 -1.03
C VAL A 121 29.98 -26.75 -1.42
N HIS A 122 30.33 -27.08 -2.66
CA HIS A 122 31.70 -26.96 -3.16
C HIS A 122 32.18 -25.51 -3.19
N ASN A 123 31.31 -24.57 -3.58
CA ASN A 123 31.66 -23.15 -3.63
C ASN A 123 31.87 -22.58 -2.22
N ILE A 124 31.02 -22.96 -1.27
CA ILE A 124 31.23 -22.65 0.16
C ILE A 124 32.56 -23.22 0.64
N GLY A 125 32.84 -24.49 0.32
CA GLY A 125 34.10 -25.14 0.68
C GLY A 125 35.33 -24.45 0.08
N TYR A 126 35.23 -23.96 -1.15
CA TYR A 126 36.27 -23.16 -1.81
C TYR A 126 36.48 -21.82 -1.10
N TYR A 127 35.41 -21.08 -0.78
CA TYR A 127 35.51 -19.82 -0.04
C TYR A 127 36.04 -19.98 1.39
N LEU A 128 35.78 -21.12 2.02
CA LEU A 128 36.35 -21.49 3.33
C LEU A 128 37.77 -22.08 3.23
N GLY A 129 38.35 -22.17 2.04
CA GLY A 129 39.69 -22.71 1.80
C GLY A 129 39.82 -24.24 1.97
N THR A 130 38.71 -24.96 2.18
CA THR A 130 38.67 -26.43 2.31
C THR A 130 38.76 -27.15 0.96
N ARG A 131 38.65 -26.41 -0.15
CA ARG A 131 38.87 -26.92 -1.51
C ARG A 131 39.82 -26.00 -2.28
N PRO A 132 40.73 -26.57 -3.09
CA PRO A 132 41.72 -25.78 -3.84
C PRO A 132 41.13 -25.09 -5.07
N GLU A 133 40.04 -25.62 -5.64
CA GLU A 133 39.48 -25.13 -6.91
C GLU A 133 37.98 -24.82 -6.79
N PRO A 134 37.50 -23.79 -7.52
CA PRO A 134 36.07 -23.48 -7.59
C PRO A 134 35.30 -24.53 -8.41
N PRO A 135 33.99 -24.70 -8.17
CA PRO A 135 33.18 -25.61 -8.96
C PRO A 135 33.09 -25.15 -10.43
N LYS A 136 33.12 -26.11 -11.36
CA LYS A 136 32.93 -25.85 -12.79
C LYS A 136 31.45 -25.79 -13.15
N PHE A 137 31.04 -24.69 -13.77
CA PHE A 137 29.66 -24.41 -14.16
C PHE A 137 29.37 -24.72 -15.63
N LYS A 138 28.12 -25.06 -15.92
CA LYS A 138 27.57 -25.19 -17.29
C LYS A 138 27.11 -23.82 -17.80
N ARG A 139 26.24 -23.79 -18.82
CA ARG A 139 25.66 -22.55 -19.39
C ARG A 139 25.07 -21.60 -18.35
N PHE A 140 24.41 -22.14 -17.32
CA PHE A 140 23.92 -21.35 -16.19
C PHE A 140 24.49 -21.91 -14.89
N ASP A 141 24.96 -21.03 -14.01
CA ASP A 141 25.34 -21.36 -12.65
C ASP A 141 24.10 -21.44 -11.72
N TYR A 142 24.29 -21.89 -10.48
CA TYR A 142 23.17 -22.01 -9.52
C TYR A 142 22.59 -20.65 -9.09
N ARG A 143 23.36 -19.57 -9.20
CA ARG A 143 22.98 -18.20 -8.79
C ARG A 143 22.08 -17.59 -9.84
N GLU A 144 22.46 -17.67 -11.11
CA GLU A 144 21.66 -17.26 -12.27
C GLU A 144 20.32 -17.99 -12.30
N LYS A 145 20.31 -19.30 -12.02
CA LYS A 145 19.06 -20.09 -11.91
C LYS A 145 18.18 -19.62 -10.75
N ALA A 146 18.78 -19.34 -9.59
CA ALA A 146 18.05 -18.85 -8.44
C ALA A 146 17.47 -17.45 -8.69
N GLU A 147 18.24 -16.55 -9.32
CA GLU A 147 17.78 -15.22 -9.75
C GLU A 147 16.60 -15.33 -10.72
N TYR A 148 16.70 -16.18 -11.75
CA TYR A 148 15.60 -16.39 -12.69
C TYR A 148 14.35 -16.91 -12.00
N LEU A 149 14.47 -17.93 -11.15
CA LEU A 149 13.32 -18.51 -10.45
C LEU A 149 12.68 -17.52 -9.49
N ALA A 150 13.49 -16.76 -8.75
CA ALA A 150 13.03 -15.70 -7.87
C ALA A 150 12.30 -14.61 -8.65
N LEU A 151 12.82 -14.19 -9.80
CA LEU A 151 12.18 -13.21 -10.68
C LEU A 151 10.82 -13.73 -11.20
N VAL A 152 10.75 -14.98 -11.65
CA VAL A 152 9.49 -15.57 -12.13
C VAL A 152 8.46 -15.65 -11.01
N ALA A 153 8.84 -16.16 -9.84
CA ALA A 153 7.95 -16.24 -8.68
C ALA A 153 7.47 -14.85 -8.22
N GLY A 154 8.40 -13.90 -8.09
CA GLY A 154 8.09 -12.53 -7.68
C GLY A 154 7.19 -11.81 -8.67
N THR A 155 7.42 -12.00 -9.98
CA THR A 155 6.56 -11.42 -11.03
C THR A 155 5.14 -11.98 -10.96
N ILE A 156 4.97 -13.27 -10.67
CA ILE A 156 3.64 -13.86 -10.47
C ILE A 156 2.96 -13.25 -9.24
N ILE A 157 3.65 -13.21 -8.10
CA ILE A 157 3.11 -12.67 -6.84
C ILE A 157 2.69 -11.21 -7.00
N ILE A 158 3.56 -10.36 -7.54
CA ILE A 158 3.29 -8.92 -7.69
C ILE A 158 2.20 -8.67 -8.74
N SER A 159 2.11 -9.47 -9.80
CA SER A 159 1.06 -9.36 -10.82
C SER A 159 -0.30 -9.74 -10.26
N VAL A 160 -0.39 -10.87 -9.55
CA VAL A 160 -1.65 -11.33 -8.95
C VAL A 160 -2.14 -10.33 -7.91
N THR A 161 -1.28 -9.92 -6.98
CA THR A 161 -1.64 -8.93 -5.96
C THR A 161 -1.99 -7.58 -6.58
N GLY A 162 -1.30 -7.14 -7.64
CA GLY A 162 -1.63 -5.92 -8.37
C GLY A 162 -3.00 -5.97 -9.05
N ILE A 163 -3.38 -7.11 -9.64
CA ILE A 163 -4.71 -7.32 -10.22
C ILE A 163 -5.80 -7.28 -9.14
N LEU A 164 -5.56 -7.91 -7.97
CA LEU A 164 -6.50 -7.87 -6.85
C LEU A 164 -6.73 -6.43 -6.35
N LEU A 165 -5.65 -5.65 -6.21
CA LEU A 165 -5.72 -4.24 -5.82
C LEU A 165 -6.39 -3.36 -6.88
N TRP A 166 -6.20 -3.64 -8.17
CA TRP A 166 -6.87 -2.90 -9.23
C TRP A 166 -8.36 -3.24 -9.32
N SER A 167 -8.75 -4.47 -8.96
CA SER A 167 -10.14 -4.93 -8.99
C SER A 167 -10.81 -4.85 -7.61
N GLU A 168 -10.49 -3.81 -6.82
CA GLU A 168 -10.88 -3.66 -5.41
C GLU A 168 -12.38 -3.85 -5.12
N ALA A 169 -13.25 -3.48 -6.07
CA ALA A 169 -14.70 -3.60 -5.94
C ALA A 169 -15.21 -5.04 -5.76
N TYR A 170 -14.42 -6.06 -6.11
CA TYR A 170 -14.85 -7.46 -6.10
C TYR A 170 -14.32 -8.27 -4.92
N TRP A 171 -13.45 -7.69 -4.09
CA TRP A 171 -12.71 -8.45 -3.07
C TRP A 171 -13.03 -7.98 -1.65
N SER A 172 -13.00 -8.94 -0.71
CA SER A 172 -13.10 -8.61 0.71
C SER A 172 -11.88 -7.81 1.16
N LYS A 173 -12.07 -6.97 2.19
CA LYS A 173 -11.00 -6.16 2.76
C LYS A 173 -9.78 -6.98 3.21
N PHE A 174 -9.99 -8.16 3.80
CA PHE A 174 -8.90 -9.06 4.17
C PHE A 174 -7.98 -9.39 2.98
N VAL A 175 -8.57 -9.64 1.80
CA VAL A 175 -7.83 -9.94 0.57
C VAL A 175 -7.07 -8.70 0.09
N LEU A 176 -7.67 -7.52 0.19
CA LEU A 176 -7.03 -6.26 -0.23
C LEU A 176 -5.87 -5.86 0.70
N ASP A 177 -6.06 -5.94 2.01
CA ASP A 177 -5.00 -5.67 3.00
C ASP A 177 -3.83 -6.64 2.85
N LEU A 178 -4.13 -7.93 2.68
CA LEU A 178 -3.12 -8.95 2.45
C LEU A 178 -2.40 -8.74 1.12
N SER A 179 -3.13 -8.37 0.07
CA SER A 179 -2.55 -8.05 -1.25
C SER A 179 -1.65 -6.83 -1.16
N LEU A 180 -2.06 -5.76 -0.47
CA LEU A 180 -1.27 -4.55 -0.28
C LEU A 180 0.02 -4.84 0.47
N LEU A 181 -0.06 -5.66 1.53
CA LEU A 181 1.10 -6.10 2.30
C LEU A 181 2.07 -6.92 1.43
N ILE A 182 1.58 -7.98 0.79
CA ILE A 182 2.42 -8.86 -0.04
C ILE A 182 3.01 -8.09 -1.22
N HIS A 183 2.22 -7.28 -1.92
CA HIS A 183 2.69 -6.47 -3.05
C HIS A 183 3.80 -5.51 -2.65
N GLY A 184 3.63 -4.81 -1.52
CA GLY A 184 4.63 -3.89 -1.00
C GLY A 184 5.92 -4.60 -0.57
N MET A 185 5.80 -5.75 0.11
CA MET A 185 6.96 -6.54 0.55
C MET A 185 7.71 -7.16 -0.63
N GLU A 186 7.00 -7.70 -1.61
CA GLU A 186 7.58 -8.28 -2.82
C GLU A 186 8.31 -7.21 -3.63
N ALA A 187 7.76 -5.99 -3.75
CA ALA A 187 8.45 -4.88 -4.40
C ALA A 187 9.79 -4.56 -3.74
N ILE A 188 9.86 -4.58 -2.40
CA ILE A 188 11.10 -4.38 -1.64
C ILE A 188 12.10 -5.50 -1.90
N LEU A 189 11.66 -6.75 -1.77
CA LEU A 189 12.50 -7.91 -1.99
C LEU A 189 13.06 -7.95 -3.42
N ALA A 190 12.21 -7.73 -4.42
CA ALA A 190 12.63 -7.67 -5.82
C ALA A 190 13.62 -6.53 -6.08
N THR A 191 13.39 -5.34 -5.52
CA THR A 191 14.31 -4.20 -5.68
C THR A 191 15.67 -4.50 -5.04
N LEU A 192 15.68 -5.07 -3.84
CA LEU A 192 16.92 -5.47 -3.16
C LEU A 192 17.66 -6.57 -3.91
N ALA A 193 16.96 -7.59 -4.42
CA ALA A 193 17.57 -8.66 -5.20
C ALA A 193 18.25 -8.11 -6.46
N ILE A 194 17.60 -7.19 -7.17
CA ILE A 194 18.18 -6.56 -8.36
C ILE A 194 19.41 -5.71 -7.98
N ILE A 195 19.33 -4.89 -6.93
CA ILE A 195 20.44 -4.02 -6.55
C ILE A 195 21.64 -4.80 -6.00
N VAL A 196 21.41 -5.68 -5.03
CA VAL A 196 22.48 -6.34 -4.28
C VAL A 196 23.08 -7.48 -5.07
N TRP A 197 22.24 -8.28 -5.73
CA TRP A 197 22.70 -9.51 -6.38
C TRP A 197 22.92 -9.29 -7.88
N HIS A 198 21.86 -8.91 -8.60
CA HIS A 198 21.92 -8.84 -10.06
C HIS A 198 22.91 -7.77 -10.57
N PHE A 199 22.80 -6.53 -10.04
CA PHE A 199 23.71 -5.43 -10.42
C PHE A 199 25.15 -5.73 -10.04
N TYR A 200 25.38 -6.36 -8.87
CA TYR A 200 26.72 -6.82 -8.53
C TYR A 200 27.26 -7.81 -9.57
N ALA A 201 26.48 -8.83 -9.93
CA ALA A 201 26.90 -9.86 -10.87
C ALA A 201 27.28 -9.29 -12.24
N VAL A 202 26.52 -8.32 -12.75
CA VAL A 202 26.68 -7.82 -14.13
C VAL A 202 27.43 -6.47 -14.26
N HIS A 203 27.56 -5.68 -13.20
CA HIS A 203 28.28 -4.38 -13.22
C HIS A 203 29.54 -4.36 -12.36
N TRP A 204 29.51 -4.93 -11.16
CA TRP A 204 30.57 -4.72 -10.17
C TRP A 204 31.51 -5.92 -9.97
N LYS A 205 31.13 -7.10 -10.47
CA LYS A 205 31.99 -8.27 -10.43
C LYS A 205 33.32 -8.00 -11.15
N PRO A 206 34.47 -8.31 -10.54
CA PRO A 206 35.77 -8.24 -11.22
C PRO A 206 35.75 -9.03 -12.52
N GLY A 207 36.17 -8.42 -13.63
CA GLY A 207 36.10 -9.00 -14.97
C GLY A 207 34.90 -8.56 -15.81
N GLN A 208 33.82 -8.07 -15.19
CA GLN A 208 32.66 -7.50 -15.89
C GLN A 208 32.55 -5.98 -15.72
N PHE A 209 33.40 -5.37 -14.88
CA PHE A 209 33.39 -3.92 -14.65
C PHE A 209 33.75 -3.14 -15.93
N PRO A 210 33.01 -2.06 -16.27
CA PRO A 210 31.92 -1.44 -15.49
C PRO A 210 30.52 -2.04 -15.73
N MET A 211 30.35 -2.85 -16.78
CA MET A 211 29.12 -3.57 -17.10
C MET A 211 29.36 -4.63 -18.19
N SER A 212 28.72 -5.80 -18.07
CA SER A 212 28.62 -6.81 -19.14
C SER A 212 27.84 -6.29 -20.35
N THR A 213 28.34 -6.49 -21.58
CA THR A 213 27.62 -6.10 -22.81
C THR A 213 26.67 -7.17 -23.34
N VAL A 214 26.66 -8.37 -22.72
CA VAL A 214 25.87 -9.53 -23.15
C VAL A 214 24.38 -9.20 -23.30
N TRP A 215 23.82 -8.35 -22.44
CA TRP A 215 22.40 -7.98 -22.51
C TRP A 215 22.08 -7.01 -23.67
N LEU A 216 23.09 -6.35 -24.25
CA LEU A 216 22.98 -5.45 -25.40
C LEU A 216 23.22 -6.19 -26.72
N ASP A 217 24.38 -6.83 -26.86
CA ASP A 217 24.82 -7.46 -28.12
C ASP A 217 24.58 -8.98 -28.17
N GLY A 218 24.30 -9.61 -27.03
CA GLY A 218 24.07 -11.05 -26.91
C GLY A 218 25.32 -11.92 -26.97
N LYS A 219 26.52 -11.33 -27.03
CA LYS A 219 27.77 -12.05 -27.31
C LYS A 219 28.67 -12.13 -26.08
N MET A 220 29.47 -13.19 -26.02
CA MET A 220 30.44 -13.43 -24.97
C MET A 220 31.74 -13.98 -25.56
N SER A 221 32.89 -13.43 -25.15
CA SER A 221 34.19 -13.89 -25.63
C SER A 221 34.54 -15.27 -25.10
N ALA A 222 35.34 -16.05 -25.85
CA ALA A 222 35.81 -17.37 -25.42
C ALA A 222 36.57 -17.33 -24.08
N HIS A 223 37.36 -16.26 -23.84
CA HIS A 223 38.08 -16.06 -22.59
C HIS A 223 37.13 -15.88 -21.40
N HIS A 224 36.12 -15.02 -21.51
CA HIS A 224 35.12 -14.86 -20.45
C HIS A 224 34.32 -16.15 -20.24
N LEU A 225 33.98 -16.86 -21.32
CA LEU A 225 33.25 -18.12 -21.23
C LEU A 225 34.03 -19.19 -20.46
N ARG A 226 35.34 -19.29 -20.70
CA ARG A 226 36.23 -20.21 -19.96
C ARG A 226 36.26 -19.91 -18.46
N MET A 227 36.24 -18.64 -18.08
CA MET A 227 36.31 -18.21 -16.68
C MET A 227 34.99 -18.39 -15.94
N GLU A 228 33.87 -18.02 -16.57
CA GLU A 228 32.54 -18.00 -15.94
C GLU A 228 31.80 -19.34 -16.07
N HIS A 229 31.92 -20.00 -17.23
CA HIS A 229 31.20 -21.24 -17.56
C HIS A 229 32.15 -22.32 -18.09
N PRO A 230 33.10 -22.83 -17.28
CA PRO A 230 34.15 -23.72 -17.76
C PRO A 230 33.64 -25.00 -18.47
N LEU A 231 32.56 -25.61 -17.98
CA LEU A 231 32.03 -26.84 -18.62
C LEU A 231 31.40 -26.52 -19.98
N GLN A 232 30.75 -25.36 -20.12
CA GLN A 232 30.20 -24.97 -21.42
C GLN A 232 31.32 -24.68 -22.43
N TYR A 233 32.39 -24.02 -21.97
CA TYR A 233 33.57 -23.81 -22.79
C TYR A 233 34.19 -25.13 -23.26
N GLU A 234 34.43 -26.07 -22.34
CA GLU A 234 34.95 -27.41 -22.65
C GLU A 234 34.06 -28.15 -23.66
N GLU A 235 32.74 -28.13 -23.49
CA GLU A 235 31.77 -28.74 -24.41
C GLU A 235 31.81 -28.12 -25.83
N LEU A 236 31.92 -26.79 -25.93
CA LEU A 236 31.93 -26.09 -27.23
C LEU A 236 33.26 -26.25 -27.97
N VAL A 237 34.38 -26.28 -27.25
CA VAL A 237 35.70 -26.56 -27.83
C VAL A 237 35.76 -28.00 -28.32
N GLN A 238 35.29 -28.97 -27.53
CA GLN A 238 35.22 -30.37 -27.96
C GLN A 238 34.31 -30.58 -29.17
N ALA A 239 33.24 -29.80 -29.29
CA ALA A 239 32.35 -29.82 -30.44
C ALA A 239 32.91 -29.10 -31.69
N GLY A 240 34.11 -28.51 -31.62
CA GLY A 240 34.72 -27.75 -32.71
C GLY A 240 34.03 -26.41 -33.01
N LYS A 241 33.17 -25.92 -32.10
CA LYS A 241 32.36 -24.71 -32.29
C LYS A 241 33.05 -23.44 -31.78
N LEU A 242 34.14 -23.57 -31.03
CA LEU A 242 34.87 -22.48 -30.38
C LEU A 242 36.37 -22.71 -30.49
N VAL A 243 37.14 -21.68 -30.82
CA VAL A 243 38.61 -21.74 -30.84
C VAL A 243 39.11 -21.90 -29.40
N PRO A 244 40.01 -22.86 -29.09
CA PRO A 244 40.67 -22.91 -27.79
C PRO A 244 41.45 -21.63 -27.51
N VAL A 245 41.25 -21.05 -26.34
CA VAL A 245 42.03 -19.92 -25.85
C VAL A 245 43.43 -20.44 -25.47
N GLU A 246 44.47 -19.98 -26.17
CA GLU A 246 45.86 -20.30 -25.85
C GLU A 246 46.29 -19.60 -24.55
N ASP A 247 47.01 -20.31 -23.67
CA ASP A 247 47.38 -19.83 -22.33
C ASP A 247 48.43 -18.68 -22.33
N GLY A 248 48.82 -18.17 -23.50
CA GLY A 248 49.81 -17.10 -23.67
C GLY A 248 49.24 -15.72 -24.07
N ASP A 249 47.94 -15.64 -24.41
CA ASP A 249 47.33 -14.37 -24.78
C ASP A 249 46.71 -13.70 -23.56
N HIS A 250 47.47 -12.81 -22.91
CA HIS A 250 46.92 -11.76 -22.03
C HIS A 250 46.18 -10.71 -22.87
N GLY A 251 45.27 -11.18 -23.74
CA GLY A 251 44.43 -10.40 -24.61
C GLY A 251 43.37 -9.70 -23.79
N HIS A 252 43.72 -8.52 -23.27
CA HIS A 252 42.74 -7.50 -22.95
C HIS A 252 41.81 -7.36 -24.16
N GLY A 253 40.55 -7.77 -23.99
CA GLY A 253 39.58 -7.86 -25.08
C GLY A 253 39.51 -6.58 -25.92
N HIS A 254 39.51 -6.74 -27.24
CA HIS A 254 38.97 -5.80 -28.22
C HIS A 254 39.25 -4.30 -27.97
N ASP A 255 40.51 -3.87 -27.99
CA ASP A 255 40.83 -2.48 -28.40
C ASP A 255 41.03 -2.46 -29.93
N GLY A 256 39.91 -2.50 -30.64
CA GLY A 256 39.84 -2.26 -32.08
C GLY A 256 39.75 -0.76 -32.38
N THR A 257 40.88 -0.18 -32.81
CA THR A 257 41.02 1.04 -33.64
C THR A 257 40.85 2.43 -33.00
N GLY A 258 41.90 3.24 -33.15
CA GLY A 258 41.82 4.71 -33.29
C GLY A 258 41.82 5.52 -31.98
N GLY A 259 42.92 6.20 -31.70
CA GLY A 259 43.10 7.06 -30.53
C GLY A 259 42.00 8.12 -30.38
N SER A 260 41.25 8.05 -29.28
CA SER A 260 40.58 9.13 -28.55
C SER A 260 39.47 8.51 -27.68
N ARG A 261 39.77 8.11 -26.43
CA ARG A 261 38.74 7.77 -25.40
C ARG A 261 39.26 7.47 -23.98
N SER A 262 40.44 7.93 -23.60
CA SER A 262 40.96 7.75 -22.22
C SER A 262 40.05 8.41 -21.16
N PHE A 263 39.47 9.57 -21.48
CA PHE A 263 38.59 10.31 -20.56
C PHE A 263 37.25 9.58 -20.30
N GLY A 264 36.67 8.91 -21.31
CA GLY A 264 35.39 8.22 -21.18
C GLY A 264 35.44 6.98 -20.27
N LYS A 265 36.54 6.20 -20.33
CA LYS A 265 36.76 5.06 -19.42
C LYS A 265 36.93 5.53 -17.96
N GLY A 266 37.59 6.68 -17.75
CA GLY A 266 37.75 7.30 -16.42
C GLY A 266 36.43 7.83 -15.82
N VAL A 267 35.61 8.52 -16.62
CA VAL A 267 34.29 9.01 -16.20
C VAL A 267 33.32 7.87 -15.91
N LEU A 268 33.31 6.83 -16.76
CA LEU A 268 32.47 5.64 -16.56
C LEU A 268 32.87 4.86 -15.29
N GLY A 269 34.16 4.77 -15.01
CA GLY A 269 34.67 4.23 -13.74
C GLY A 269 34.21 5.05 -12.52
N LEU A 270 34.34 6.37 -12.57
CA LEU A 270 33.90 7.28 -11.51
C LEU A 270 32.39 7.22 -11.25
N LEU A 271 31.59 7.17 -12.31
CA LEU A 271 30.12 7.00 -12.23
C LEU A 271 29.74 5.63 -11.67
N SER A 272 30.48 4.56 -12.01
CA SER A 272 30.23 3.22 -11.49
C SER A 272 30.63 3.08 -10.01
N PHE A 273 31.69 3.78 -9.55
CA PHE A 273 31.97 3.89 -8.11
C PHE A 273 30.91 4.71 -7.37
N GLY A 274 30.44 5.81 -7.96
CA GLY A 274 29.33 6.60 -7.42
C GLY A 274 28.02 5.81 -7.31
N SER A 275 27.75 4.92 -8.26
CA SER A 275 26.55 4.09 -8.25
C SER A 275 26.56 3.07 -7.10
N ILE A 276 27.71 2.53 -6.70
CA ILE A 276 27.83 1.64 -5.54
C ILE A 276 27.33 2.34 -4.26
N PHE A 277 27.77 3.57 -4.01
CA PHE A 277 27.33 4.34 -2.83
C PHE A 277 25.84 4.68 -2.88
N PHE A 278 25.35 5.09 -4.05
CA PHE A 278 23.92 5.37 -4.24
C PHE A 278 23.06 4.14 -3.96
N PHE A 279 23.41 3.00 -4.54
CA PHE A 279 22.65 1.76 -4.39
C PHE A 279 22.79 1.15 -2.99
N ALA A 280 23.94 1.32 -2.32
CA ALA A 280 24.08 0.97 -0.91
C ALA A 280 23.17 1.81 -0.02
N PHE A 281 23.09 3.13 -0.26
CA PHE A 281 22.17 4.02 0.44
C PHE A 281 20.70 3.61 0.22
N VAL A 282 20.30 3.36 -1.03
CA VAL A 282 18.95 2.85 -1.35
C VAL A 282 18.67 1.53 -0.64
N SER A 283 19.63 0.61 -0.61
CA SER A 283 19.48 -0.69 0.07
C SER A 283 19.27 -0.53 1.58
N VAL A 284 20.00 0.37 2.23
CA VAL A 284 19.80 0.70 3.66
C VAL A 284 18.42 1.30 3.90
N LEU A 285 17.95 2.19 3.01
CA LEU A 285 16.62 2.78 3.10
C LEU A 285 15.53 1.72 2.97
N LEU A 286 15.66 0.81 2.00
CA LEU A 286 14.73 -0.29 1.78
C LEU A 286 14.71 -1.27 2.95
N LEU A 287 15.88 -1.63 3.51
CA LEU A 287 15.98 -2.47 4.70
C LEU A 287 15.34 -1.80 5.91
N LYS A 288 15.57 -0.49 6.10
CA LYS A 288 14.90 0.27 7.16
C LYS A 288 13.39 0.23 6.97
N MET A 289 12.89 0.39 5.75
CA MET A 289 11.44 0.33 5.48
C MET A 289 10.86 -1.07 5.71
N LEU A 290 11.63 -2.12 5.42
CA LEU A 290 11.24 -3.52 5.60
C LEU A 290 11.12 -3.91 7.08
N TYR A 291 12.08 -3.47 7.91
CA TYR A 291 12.15 -3.86 9.33
C TYR A 291 11.57 -2.83 10.30
N PHE A 292 11.56 -1.55 9.91
CA PHE A 292 11.03 -0.42 10.68
C PHE A 292 10.05 0.38 9.80
N PRO A 293 8.86 -0.17 9.50
CA PRO A 293 7.86 0.56 8.73
C PRO A 293 7.60 1.92 9.41
N PRO A 294 7.60 3.03 8.67
CA PRO A 294 7.39 4.34 9.26
C PRO A 294 6.04 4.33 9.98
N SER A 295 6.07 4.62 11.28
CA SER A 295 4.86 4.98 12.01
C SER A 295 4.28 6.20 11.28
N VAL A 296 2.99 6.14 10.94
CA VAL A 296 2.26 7.29 10.40
C VAL A 296 2.10 8.28 11.54
N THR A 297 3.18 8.98 11.89
CA THR A 297 3.15 10.06 12.85
C THR A 297 2.68 11.27 12.06
N SER A 298 1.39 11.56 12.12
CA SER A 298 0.82 12.82 11.66
C SER A 298 1.42 13.94 12.50
N VAL A 299 2.58 14.47 12.09
CA VAL A 299 3.14 15.67 12.69
C VAL A 299 2.30 16.83 12.17
N THR A 300 1.30 17.23 12.95
CA THR A 300 0.54 18.46 12.73
C THR A 300 1.51 19.63 12.80
N GLN A 301 1.81 20.24 11.66
CA GLN A 301 2.54 21.49 11.63
C GLN A 301 1.67 22.58 12.25
N THR A 302 2.25 23.37 13.16
CA THR A 302 1.62 24.56 13.72
C THR A 302 1.28 25.57 12.60
N PRO A 303 0.08 26.17 12.58
CA PRO A 303 -0.31 27.04 11.46
C PRO A 303 0.51 28.34 11.46
N ASP A 304 1.15 28.62 10.32
CA ASP A 304 1.75 29.92 10.01
C ASP A 304 0.63 30.93 9.69
N HIS A 305 0.57 32.03 10.44
CA HIS A 305 -0.48 33.04 10.35
C HIS A 305 -0.60 33.68 8.95
N ASN A 306 0.46 33.63 8.15
CA ASN A 306 0.49 34.29 6.85
C ASN A 306 -0.17 33.52 5.71
N LYS A 307 -0.52 32.23 5.90
CA LYS A 307 -1.23 31.42 4.88
C LYS A 307 -2.76 31.51 4.93
N LEU A 308 -3.33 32.13 5.97
CA LEU A 308 -4.78 32.27 6.12
C LEU A 308 -5.41 33.07 4.98
N MET A 309 -4.72 34.12 4.51
CA MET A 309 -5.21 34.97 3.42
C MET A 309 -5.12 34.30 2.05
N GLU A 310 -4.14 33.41 1.86
CA GLU A 310 -3.97 32.65 0.62
C GLU A 310 -5.04 31.55 0.51
N PHE A 311 -5.39 30.89 1.63
CA PHE A 311 -6.46 29.90 1.72
C PHE A 311 -7.86 30.48 1.45
N ILE A 312 -8.11 31.73 1.84
CA ILE A 312 -9.38 32.42 1.56
C ILE A 312 -9.56 32.68 0.04
N SER A 313 -8.46 32.76 -0.72
CA SER A 313 -8.49 33.14 -2.13
C SER A 313 -8.60 31.97 -3.13
N SER A 314 -8.31 30.73 -2.72
CA SER A 314 -8.25 29.56 -3.63
C SER A 314 -9.56 28.78 -3.76
N GLY A 315 -10.63 29.17 -3.06
CA GLY A 315 -11.86 28.38 -2.89
C GLY A 315 -12.88 28.33 -4.04
N GLN A 316 -12.48 28.46 -5.32
CA GLN A 316 -13.44 28.44 -6.45
C GLN A 316 -13.18 27.39 -7.56
N ALA A 317 -12.46 26.30 -7.28
CA ALA A 317 -12.33 25.19 -8.23
C ALA A 317 -13.19 23.97 -7.81
N LYS A 318 -14.32 23.78 -8.53
CA LYS A 318 -15.12 22.56 -8.68
C LYS A 318 -15.21 21.62 -7.44
N LYS A 319 -16.05 22.00 -6.48
CA LYS A 319 -16.50 21.13 -5.37
C LYS A 319 -17.33 19.96 -5.91
N THR A 320 -16.88 18.73 -5.66
CA THR A 320 -17.71 17.53 -5.70
C THR A 320 -18.35 17.35 -4.33
N ASP A 321 -19.64 17.71 -4.22
CA ASP A 321 -20.48 17.74 -3.00
C ASP A 321 -20.77 16.37 -2.33
N THR A 322 -20.00 15.34 -2.63
CA THR A 322 -20.34 13.95 -2.24
C THR A 322 -19.27 13.23 -1.43
N HIS A 323 -18.13 13.87 -1.13
CA HIS A 323 -17.06 13.29 -0.32
C HIS A 323 -17.09 13.82 1.12
N PHE A 324 -17.04 12.93 2.12
CA PHE A 324 -17.18 13.25 3.55
C PHE A 324 -16.17 14.28 4.08
N HIS A 325 -15.03 14.42 3.39
CA HIS A 325 -13.96 15.36 3.72
C HIS A 325 -14.07 16.74 3.05
N ASN A 326 -15.02 16.91 2.11
CA ASN A 326 -15.17 18.14 1.31
C ASN A 326 -16.43 18.95 1.67
N THR A 327 -16.93 18.82 2.91
CA THR A 327 -18.04 19.65 3.41
C THR A 327 -17.49 20.98 3.93
N ASP A 328 -17.03 21.83 3.01
CA ASP A 328 -16.44 23.16 3.29
C ASP A 328 -17.48 24.25 3.61
N GLU A 329 -18.64 23.85 4.11
CA GLU A 329 -19.56 24.77 4.76
C GLU A 329 -19.88 24.13 6.10
N THR A 330 -19.76 24.89 7.19
CA THR A 330 -20.25 24.49 8.50
C THR A 330 -21.73 24.13 8.41
N VAL A 331 -22.04 22.88 8.06
CA VAL A 331 -23.39 22.32 8.02
C VAL A 331 -23.85 22.27 9.47
N LYS A 332 -24.47 23.35 9.94
CA LYS A 332 -25.19 23.32 11.21
C LYS A 332 -26.43 22.48 10.98
N LEU A 333 -26.67 21.48 11.83
CA LEU A 333 -27.95 20.80 11.91
C LEU A 333 -29.01 21.87 12.24
N ILE A 334 -29.80 22.28 11.25
CA ILE A 334 -30.91 23.23 11.42
C ILE A 334 -32.17 22.40 11.68
N ILE A 335 -32.63 22.42 12.92
CA ILE A 335 -33.86 21.74 13.33
C ILE A 335 -34.91 22.81 13.63
N ALA A 336 -36.09 22.71 13.01
CA ALA A 336 -37.21 23.62 13.29
C ALA A 336 -37.68 23.51 14.75
N GLN A 337 -37.71 22.30 15.29
CA GLN A 337 -38.04 22.01 16.69
C GLN A 337 -36.89 21.25 17.36
N PRO A 338 -35.89 21.95 17.92
CA PRO A 338 -34.73 21.30 18.50
C PRO A 338 -35.12 20.43 19.70
N PRO A 339 -34.61 19.20 19.81
CA PRO A 339 -34.84 18.36 20.98
C PRO A 339 -34.19 19.00 22.21
N ILE A 340 -34.61 18.56 23.39
CA ILE A 340 -34.24 19.23 24.63
C ILE A 340 -32.73 19.25 24.86
N CYS A 341 -32.04 18.17 24.49
CA CYS A 341 -30.59 18.08 24.58
C CYS A 341 -29.93 19.23 23.81
N VAL A 342 -30.35 19.48 22.57
CA VAL A 342 -29.78 20.54 21.72
C VAL A 342 -30.07 21.94 22.26
N THR A 343 -31.25 22.13 22.88
CA THR A 343 -31.61 23.41 23.53
C THR A 343 -30.64 23.78 24.67
N CYS A 344 -30.05 22.80 25.35
CA CYS A 344 -29.12 23.02 26.47
C CYS A 344 -27.63 22.82 26.12
N HIS A 345 -27.31 21.94 25.18
CA HIS A 345 -25.95 21.44 24.90
C HIS A 345 -25.42 21.84 23.51
N GLY A 346 -26.22 22.45 22.65
CA GLY A 346 -25.86 22.65 21.25
C GLY A 346 -25.84 21.33 20.47
N THR A 347 -25.52 21.39 19.18
CA THR A 347 -25.60 20.21 18.31
C THR A 347 -24.35 19.34 18.38
N LEU A 348 -23.18 19.90 18.71
CA LEU A 348 -21.93 19.15 18.68
C LEU A 348 -21.77 18.22 19.91
N PRO A 349 -21.35 16.96 19.73
CA PRO A 349 -21.11 16.03 20.81
C PRO A 349 -19.98 16.46 21.76
N HIS A 350 -20.14 16.11 23.04
CA HIS A 350 -19.27 16.53 24.14
C HIS A 350 -18.23 15.45 24.47
N GLY A 351 -17.13 15.39 23.72
CA GLY A 351 -15.96 14.59 24.06
C GLY A 351 -14.89 15.43 24.77
N LYS A 352 -14.22 14.89 25.81
CA LYS A 352 -13.13 15.62 26.49
C LYS A 352 -11.91 15.80 25.59
N SER A 353 -11.62 14.86 24.70
CA SER A 353 -10.52 14.96 23.74
C SER A 353 -11.00 15.54 22.40
N PRO A 354 -10.18 16.34 21.71
CA PRO A 354 -10.47 16.81 20.35
C PRO A 354 -10.66 15.68 19.34
N ASP A 355 -9.86 14.61 19.43
CA ASP A 355 -9.87 13.51 18.47
C ASP A 355 -11.16 12.68 18.53
N ILE A 356 -11.74 12.51 19.71
CA ILE A 356 -13.02 11.79 19.86
C ILE A 356 -14.16 12.65 19.35
N ARG A 357 -14.10 13.96 19.59
CA ARG A 357 -15.12 14.89 19.09
C ARG A 357 -15.18 14.88 17.57
N SER A 358 -14.05 14.81 16.86
CA SER A 358 -14.06 14.79 15.40
C SER A 358 -14.77 13.56 14.83
N PHE A 359 -14.56 12.37 15.39
CA PHE A 359 -15.29 11.16 14.97
C PHE A 359 -16.78 11.21 15.33
N LEU A 360 -17.12 11.70 16.54
CA LEU A 360 -18.51 11.84 16.94
C LEU A 360 -19.26 12.89 16.10
N ASN A 361 -18.58 13.95 15.66
CA ASN A 361 -19.16 14.98 14.80
C ASN A 361 -19.68 14.42 13.47
N MET A 362 -19.13 13.30 12.98
CA MET A 362 -19.59 12.66 11.74
C MET A 362 -21.07 12.23 11.79
N HIS A 363 -21.60 11.98 12.98
CA HIS A 363 -22.98 11.49 13.19
C HIS A 363 -23.98 12.61 13.45
N ASN A 364 -23.50 13.78 13.86
CA ASN A 364 -24.34 14.91 14.29
C ASN A 364 -25.22 15.46 13.14
N TYR A 365 -24.83 15.27 11.89
CA TYR A 365 -25.62 15.78 10.76
C TYR A 365 -26.95 15.04 10.56
N PHE A 366 -27.10 13.84 11.14
CA PHE A 366 -28.22 12.96 10.83
C PHE A 366 -28.63 12.02 11.97
N MET A 367 -28.11 12.19 13.19
CA MET A 367 -28.54 11.42 14.36
C MET A 367 -28.94 12.33 15.51
N ALA A 368 -30.05 12.00 16.18
CA ALA A 368 -30.42 12.62 17.45
C ALA A 368 -29.45 12.19 18.57
N CYS A 369 -29.22 13.04 19.58
CA CYS A 369 -28.33 12.73 20.70
C CYS A 369 -28.80 11.49 21.47
N GLU A 370 -30.11 11.34 21.56
CA GLU A 370 -30.85 10.27 22.22
C GLU A 370 -30.55 8.91 21.59
N THR A 371 -30.22 8.85 20.29
CA THR A 371 -29.77 7.63 19.60
C THR A 371 -28.52 7.05 20.26
N CYS A 372 -27.62 7.90 20.76
CA CYS A 372 -26.38 7.49 21.41
C CYS A 372 -26.52 7.34 22.93
N HIS A 373 -27.43 8.08 23.56
CA HIS A 373 -27.54 8.18 25.02
C HIS A 373 -28.67 7.35 25.63
N ILE A 374 -29.69 6.94 24.87
CA ILE A 374 -30.75 6.05 25.37
C ILE A 374 -30.39 4.61 25.04
N ARG A 375 -30.24 3.78 26.08
CA ARG A 375 -30.03 2.35 25.88
C ARG A 375 -31.37 1.62 25.72
N GLN A 376 -31.44 0.65 24.82
CA GLN A 376 -32.63 -0.15 24.51
C GLN A 376 -33.14 -0.88 25.77
N ALA A 377 -32.22 -1.29 26.66
CA ALA A 377 -32.54 -1.92 27.93
C ALA A 377 -33.20 -0.96 28.96
N ASP A 378 -32.97 0.35 28.83
CA ASP A 378 -33.48 1.37 29.74
C ASP A 378 -34.76 2.04 29.21
N ALA A 379 -35.18 1.69 27.99
CA ALA A 379 -36.35 2.25 27.33
C ALA A 379 -37.66 1.57 27.79
N PRO A 380 -38.80 2.29 27.77
CA PRO A 380 -40.08 1.78 28.29
C PRO A 380 -40.76 0.72 27.43
N GLY A 381 -40.14 0.27 26.33
CA GLY A 381 -40.71 -0.69 25.37
C GLY A 381 -39.72 -1.04 24.27
N GLU A 382 -40.20 -1.77 23.24
CA GLU A 382 -39.37 -2.12 22.08
C GLU A 382 -38.96 -0.85 21.32
N VAL A 383 -37.65 -0.67 21.13
CA VAL A 383 -37.09 0.52 20.50
C VAL A 383 -36.84 0.28 19.02
N HIS A 384 -37.33 1.20 18.20
CA HIS A 384 -37.04 1.29 16.78
C HIS A 384 -36.42 2.65 16.45
N TYR A 385 -35.88 2.78 15.25
CA TYR A 385 -35.25 4.02 14.79
C TYR A 385 -35.95 4.52 13.54
N VAL A 386 -36.35 5.78 13.55
CA VAL A 386 -37.16 6.40 12.48
C VAL A 386 -36.52 7.70 12.05
N TRP A 387 -36.55 7.98 10.74
CA TRP A 387 -36.07 9.24 10.19
C TRP A 387 -37.15 10.31 10.27
N TYR A 388 -36.78 11.48 10.79
CA TYR A 388 -37.64 12.66 10.81
C TYR A 388 -36.98 13.80 10.04
N ASP A 389 -37.75 14.48 9.19
CA ASP A 389 -37.31 15.68 8.49
C ASP A 389 -36.95 16.78 9.51
N ASN A 390 -35.81 17.44 9.33
CA ASN A 390 -35.34 18.42 10.29
C ASN A 390 -36.19 19.70 10.35
N LEU A 391 -36.95 20.01 9.30
CA LEU A 391 -37.78 21.22 9.22
C LEU A 391 -39.27 20.94 9.45
N THR A 392 -39.79 19.85 8.89
CA THR A 392 -41.23 19.55 8.98
C THR A 392 -41.61 18.61 10.12
N GLU A 393 -40.64 17.89 10.69
CA GLU A 393 -40.88 16.81 11.67
C GLU A 393 -41.75 15.65 11.12
N ASP A 394 -41.90 15.55 9.79
CA ASP A 394 -42.56 14.43 9.15
C ASP A 394 -41.64 13.20 9.06
N ILE A 395 -42.24 12.01 9.03
CA ILE A 395 -41.51 10.75 8.87
C ILE A 395 -40.97 10.65 7.44
N VAL A 396 -39.66 10.41 7.33
CA VAL A 396 -38.98 10.15 6.06
C VAL A 396 -38.84 8.64 5.87
N THR A 397 -39.43 8.10 4.81
CA THR A 397 -39.42 6.65 4.54
C THR A 397 -38.25 6.19 3.67
N ALA A 398 -37.57 7.12 3.00
CA ALA A 398 -36.41 6.83 2.16
C ALA A 398 -35.37 7.95 2.27
N ILE A 399 -34.12 7.56 2.52
CA ILE A 399 -32.97 8.46 2.53
C ILE A 399 -32.19 8.32 1.23
N ASP A 400 -31.62 9.42 0.74
CA ASP A 400 -30.68 9.38 -0.39
C ASP A 400 -29.27 9.04 0.11
N GLU A 401 -28.94 7.75 0.11
CA GLU A 401 -27.65 7.24 0.61
C GLU A 401 -26.43 7.90 -0.05
N LYS A 402 -26.56 8.44 -1.27
CA LYS A 402 -25.47 9.13 -1.99
C LYS A 402 -25.06 10.45 -1.34
N LYS A 403 -25.92 11.03 -0.49
CA LYS A 403 -25.65 12.27 0.24
C LYS A 403 -24.79 12.08 1.49
N ASN A 404 -24.36 10.85 1.80
CA ASN A 404 -23.33 10.55 2.80
C ASN A 404 -23.49 11.31 4.12
N GLY A 405 -24.67 11.23 4.74
CA GLY A 405 -24.97 11.87 6.02
C GLY A 405 -25.63 13.24 5.92
N ASN A 406 -25.70 13.86 4.74
CA ASN A 406 -26.48 15.08 4.53
C ASN A 406 -27.91 14.76 4.04
N TYR A 407 -28.71 14.15 4.90
CA TYR A 407 -30.05 13.66 4.52
C TYR A 407 -31.17 14.70 4.70
N SER A 408 -30.86 15.88 5.26
CA SER A 408 -31.87 16.83 5.77
C SER A 408 -32.86 16.24 6.78
N ALA A 409 -32.55 15.04 7.29
CA ALA A 409 -33.35 14.27 8.23
C ALA A 409 -32.43 13.70 9.31
N ARG A 410 -33.01 13.41 10.47
CA ARG A 410 -32.28 12.81 11.60
C ARG A 410 -32.93 11.50 12.03
N LEU A 411 -32.08 10.56 12.43
CA LEU A 411 -32.49 9.29 12.99
C LEU A 411 -32.80 9.46 14.48
N VAL A 412 -34.04 9.18 14.85
CA VAL A 412 -34.58 9.35 16.20
C VAL A 412 -35.02 8.00 16.77
N PRO A 413 -34.70 7.68 18.04
CA PRO A 413 -35.20 6.48 18.68
C PRO A 413 -36.67 6.66 19.11
N VAL A 414 -37.50 5.66 18.81
CA VAL A 414 -38.91 5.59 19.17
C VAL A 414 -39.20 4.32 19.94
N ALA A 415 -40.02 4.37 20.98
CA ALA A 415 -40.45 3.19 21.73
C ALA A 415 -41.92 2.86 21.44
N THR A 416 -42.21 1.58 21.29
CA THR A 416 -43.59 1.07 21.22
C THR A 416 -44.09 0.81 22.63
N VAL A 417 -45.03 1.63 23.11
CA VAL A 417 -45.65 1.51 24.44
C VAL A 417 -47.16 1.42 24.26
N ASP A 418 -47.78 0.34 24.75
CA ASP A 418 -49.23 0.09 24.66
C ASP A 418 -49.81 0.20 23.23
N GLY A 419 -49.05 -0.21 22.22
CA GLY A 419 -49.44 -0.16 20.80
C GLY A 419 -49.35 1.23 20.17
N ARG A 420 -48.79 2.22 20.86
CA ARG A 420 -48.52 3.57 20.33
C ARG A 420 -47.02 3.81 20.26
N THR A 421 -46.58 4.41 19.15
CA THR A 421 -45.19 4.85 18.97
C THR A 421 -44.98 6.15 19.71
N LYS A 422 -44.02 6.15 20.65
CA LYS A 422 -43.60 7.35 21.39
C LYS A 422 -42.18 7.71 21.00
N ARG A 423 -41.96 8.98 20.64
CA ARG A 423 -40.62 9.52 20.40
C ARG A 423 -39.84 9.64 21.72
N LEU A 424 -38.58 9.23 21.72
CA LEU A 424 -37.74 9.28 22.92
C LEU A 424 -36.87 10.54 22.99
N ASP A 425 -36.84 11.37 21.93
CA ASP A 425 -36.28 12.73 21.95
C ASP A 425 -37.26 13.78 22.51
N GLU A 426 -38.51 13.38 22.78
CA GLU A 426 -39.48 14.19 23.49
C GLU A 426 -39.27 14.12 25.01
N PRO A 427 -39.29 15.27 25.71
CA PRO A 427 -39.07 15.29 27.14
C PRO A 427 -40.17 14.59 27.93
N THR A 428 -39.78 13.76 28.91
CA THR A 428 -40.72 13.09 29.83
C THR A 428 -41.51 14.07 30.70
N ASN A 429 -40.98 15.27 30.96
CA ASN A 429 -41.64 16.32 31.74
C ASN A 429 -41.37 17.73 31.13
N PRO A 430 -42.13 18.15 30.12
CA PRO A 430 -41.90 19.42 29.41
C PRO A 430 -42.09 20.66 30.31
N ASP A 431 -43.05 20.61 31.24
CA ASP A 431 -43.35 21.74 32.13
C ASP A 431 -42.19 22.01 33.10
N PHE A 432 -41.66 20.94 33.73
CA PHE A 432 -40.49 21.05 34.60
C PHE A 432 -39.28 21.66 33.90
N ILE A 433 -39.06 21.29 32.64
CA ILE A 433 -37.94 21.78 31.86
C ILE A 433 -38.10 23.26 31.52
N LYS A 434 -39.31 23.66 31.12
CA LYS A 434 -39.63 25.05 30.82
C LYS A 434 -39.44 25.94 32.04
N GLU A 435 -39.89 25.48 33.21
CA GLU A 435 -39.69 26.16 34.49
C GLU A 435 -38.20 26.22 34.87
N TYR A 436 -37.48 25.12 34.72
CA TYR A 436 -36.04 25.07 35.00
C TYR A 436 -35.25 26.04 34.13
N ILE A 437 -35.50 26.07 32.81
CA ILE A 437 -34.82 27.00 31.89
C ILE A 437 -35.11 28.46 32.28
N ALA A 438 -36.34 28.78 32.70
CA ALA A 438 -36.72 30.12 33.12
C ALA A 438 -36.08 30.56 34.44
N GLN A 439 -35.72 29.62 35.32
CA GLN A 439 -35.23 29.92 36.67
C GLN A 439 -33.77 29.52 36.91
N LYS A 440 -33.10 28.87 35.96
CA LYS A 440 -31.77 28.27 36.12
C LYS A 440 -30.74 29.21 36.75
N ASP A 441 -30.75 30.48 36.38
CA ASP A 441 -29.76 31.48 36.82
C ASP A 441 -30.04 32.01 38.23
N ARG A 442 -31.19 31.66 38.82
CA ARG A 442 -31.60 32.02 40.19
C ARG A 442 -31.44 30.85 41.17
N LEU A 443 -31.20 29.64 40.67
CA LEU A 443 -31.04 28.44 41.49
C LEU A 443 -29.63 28.36 42.07
N THR A 444 -29.52 27.83 43.29
CA THR A 444 -28.24 27.49 43.90
C THR A 444 -27.55 26.35 43.15
N PRO A 445 -26.21 26.18 43.26
CA PRO A 445 -25.49 25.07 42.63
C PRO A 445 -26.06 23.68 43.02
N GLU A 446 -26.54 23.53 44.25
CA GLU A 446 -27.14 22.28 44.76
C GLU A 446 -28.52 22.00 44.13
N GLU A 447 -29.34 23.03 43.94
CA GLU A 447 -30.61 22.93 43.23
C GLU A 447 -30.41 22.62 41.75
N GLN A 448 -29.44 23.26 41.10
CA GLN A 448 -29.07 22.93 39.73
C GLN A 448 -28.57 21.48 39.61
N ALA A 449 -27.78 21.00 40.57
CA ALA A 449 -27.31 19.61 40.57
C ALA A 449 -28.47 18.62 40.70
N ARG A 450 -29.43 18.88 41.60
CA ARG A 450 -30.64 18.06 41.75
C ARG A 450 -31.51 18.06 40.50
N ALA A 451 -31.72 19.23 39.88
CA ALA A 451 -32.46 19.34 38.64
C ALA A 451 -31.78 18.59 37.49
N LYS A 452 -30.45 18.67 37.37
CA LYS A 452 -29.69 17.90 36.37
C LYS A 452 -29.89 16.39 36.49
N VAL A 453 -29.99 15.85 37.70
CA VAL A 453 -30.27 14.41 37.92
C VAL A 453 -31.64 14.03 37.36
N VAL A 454 -32.66 14.87 37.56
CA VAL A 454 -34.00 14.63 37.01
C VAL A 454 -34.00 14.71 35.49
N LEU A 455 -33.31 15.70 34.92
CA LEU A 455 -33.24 15.94 33.47
C LEU A 455 -32.49 14.83 32.70
N HIS A 456 -31.49 14.20 33.32
CA HIS A 456 -30.67 13.16 32.70
C HIS A 456 -31.03 11.75 33.17
N ARG A 457 -32.15 11.57 33.89
CA ARG A 457 -32.53 10.27 34.47
C ARG A 457 -32.61 9.17 33.42
N ASP A 458 -33.15 9.51 32.25
CA ASP A 458 -33.41 8.57 31.17
C ASP A 458 -32.23 8.51 30.16
N MET A 459 -31.08 9.16 30.49
CA MET A 459 -29.88 9.22 29.65
C MET A 459 -28.71 8.43 30.27
N SER A 460 -28.08 7.57 29.48
CA SER A 460 -26.84 6.91 29.85
C SER A 460 -25.68 7.90 29.91
N LYS A 461 -24.93 7.84 31.02
CA LYS A 461 -23.67 8.57 31.19
C LYS A 461 -22.59 8.13 30.20
N LYS A 462 -22.62 6.86 29.77
CA LYS A 462 -21.70 6.31 28.77
C LYS A 462 -22.47 6.13 27.44
N PRO A 463 -22.18 6.93 26.41
CA PRO A 463 -22.83 6.78 25.11
C PRO A 463 -22.45 5.43 24.48
N LEU A 464 -23.22 5.01 23.48
CA LEU A 464 -22.88 3.85 22.65
C LEU A 464 -21.49 4.03 22.03
N GLN A 465 -20.72 2.96 22.05
CA GLN A 465 -19.40 2.90 21.44
C GLN A 465 -19.51 2.57 19.95
N CYS A 466 -18.48 2.96 19.17
CA CYS A 466 -18.45 2.71 17.73
C CYS A 466 -18.66 1.23 17.39
N THR A 467 -18.09 0.31 18.18
CA THR A 467 -18.20 -1.15 17.96
C THR A 467 -19.57 -1.73 18.33
N GLU A 468 -20.33 -1.06 19.19
CA GLU A 468 -21.72 -1.44 19.49
C GLU A 468 -22.61 -1.17 18.26
N CYS A 469 -22.40 -0.04 17.56
CA CYS A 469 -23.19 0.31 16.37
C CYS A 469 -22.62 -0.28 15.06
N HIS A 470 -21.31 -0.43 14.95
CA HIS A 470 -20.59 -0.88 13.75
C HIS A 470 -19.89 -2.23 13.99
N GLY A 471 -20.69 -3.23 14.34
CA GLY A 471 -20.21 -4.57 14.69
C GLY A 471 -20.97 -5.68 13.96
N ARG A 472 -20.63 -6.93 14.30
CA ARG A 472 -21.31 -8.13 13.77
C ARG A 472 -22.78 -8.22 14.21
N GLU A 473 -23.05 -7.76 15.42
CA GLU A 473 -24.39 -7.61 15.98
C GLU A 473 -24.61 -6.11 16.23
N PRO A 474 -24.99 -5.37 15.18
CA PRO A 474 -25.07 -3.93 15.24
C PRO A 474 -26.27 -3.51 16.09
N TYR A 475 -26.04 -2.54 16.98
CA TYR A 475 -27.07 -1.98 17.86
C TYR A 475 -28.24 -1.36 17.09
N ILE A 476 -27.96 -0.81 15.90
CA ILE A 476 -28.95 -0.29 14.96
C ILE A 476 -28.90 -1.15 13.70
N ASN A 477 -30.03 -1.70 13.30
CA ASN A 477 -30.14 -2.40 12.03
C ASN A 477 -30.27 -1.37 10.88
N PHE A 478 -29.14 -1.06 10.23
CA PHE A 478 -29.07 -0.08 9.14
C PHE A 478 -30.00 -0.43 7.96
N HIS A 479 -30.22 -1.71 7.66
CA HIS A 479 -31.16 -2.10 6.61
C HIS A 479 -32.61 -1.78 6.98
N GLN A 480 -33.00 -1.97 8.24
CA GLN A 480 -34.36 -1.65 8.70
C GLN A 480 -34.65 -0.15 8.73
N VAL A 481 -33.63 0.69 8.88
CA VAL A 481 -33.77 2.16 8.84
C VAL A 481 -33.62 2.74 7.43
N GLY A 482 -33.61 1.91 6.38
CA GLY A 482 -33.71 2.38 5.00
C GLY A 482 -32.41 2.47 4.21
N TYR A 483 -31.28 1.94 4.71
CA TYR A 483 -30.08 1.76 3.89
C TYR A 483 -30.22 0.54 2.95
N SER A 484 -29.61 0.61 1.77
CA SER A 484 -29.47 -0.56 0.90
C SER A 484 -28.71 -1.68 1.62
N LYS A 485 -28.90 -2.94 1.20
CA LYS A 485 -28.25 -4.09 1.84
C LYS A 485 -26.73 -3.99 1.73
N GLU A 486 -26.24 -3.55 0.58
CA GLU A 486 -24.82 -3.32 0.30
C GLU A 486 -24.27 -2.21 1.21
N ARG A 487 -25.00 -1.09 1.35
CA ARG A 487 -24.57 0.01 2.19
C ARG A 487 -24.60 -0.36 3.67
N ALA A 488 -25.64 -1.05 4.14
CA ALA A 488 -25.75 -1.53 5.51
C ALA A 488 -24.57 -2.44 5.89
N GLU A 489 -24.20 -3.42 5.04
CA GLU A 489 -23.02 -4.27 5.25
C GLU A 489 -21.72 -3.46 5.32
N SER A 490 -21.57 -2.43 4.47
CA SER A 490 -20.41 -1.53 4.54
C SER A 490 -20.35 -0.74 5.85
N LEU A 491 -21.52 -0.36 6.40
CA LEU A 491 -21.63 0.38 7.65
C LEU A 491 -21.40 -0.53 8.86
N TYR A 492 -21.80 -1.81 8.82
CA TYR A 492 -21.47 -2.76 9.89
C TYR A 492 -19.97 -3.07 9.98
N ARG A 493 -19.22 -2.82 8.91
CA ARG A 493 -17.79 -3.14 8.79
C ARG A 493 -16.96 -1.91 8.43
N THR A 494 -17.26 -0.77 9.03
CA THR A 494 -16.49 0.45 8.72
C THR A 494 -15.05 0.31 9.18
N GLU A 495 -14.12 0.71 8.31
CA GLU A 495 -12.68 0.77 8.60
C GLU A 495 -12.38 1.67 9.80
N VAL A 496 -13.18 2.71 9.98
CA VAL A 496 -13.05 3.66 11.08
C VAL A 496 -13.31 2.97 12.42
N ALA A 497 -14.36 2.15 12.52
CA ALA A 497 -14.68 1.44 13.76
C ALA A 497 -13.65 0.34 14.08
N ASP A 498 -13.20 -0.42 13.07
CA ASP A 498 -12.17 -1.46 13.27
C ASP A 498 -10.79 -0.83 13.59
N MET A 499 -10.44 0.28 12.94
CA MET A 499 -9.25 1.06 13.27
C MET A 499 -9.31 1.54 14.72
N ILE A 500 -10.43 2.15 15.15
CA ILE A 500 -10.60 2.63 16.52
C ILE A 500 -10.50 1.48 17.52
N ASP A 501 -11.16 0.34 17.29
CA ASP A 501 -11.10 -0.84 18.18
C ASP A 501 -9.67 -1.39 18.31
N ARG A 502 -8.94 -1.50 17.19
CA ARG A 502 -7.53 -1.95 17.21
C ARG A 502 -6.62 -0.94 17.91
N TYR A 503 -6.82 0.35 17.66
CA TYR A 503 -6.04 1.41 18.29
C TYR A 503 -6.27 1.44 19.81
N MET A 504 -7.53 1.24 20.23
CA MET A 504 -7.91 1.07 21.63
C MET A 504 -7.25 -0.16 22.25
N LYS A 505 -7.24 -1.31 21.57
CA LYS A 505 -6.67 -2.54 22.14
C LYS A 505 -5.14 -2.51 22.26
N PHE A 506 -4.44 -1.90 21.30
CA PHE A 506 -2.98 -2.02 21.20
C PHE A 506 -2.20 -0.78 21.62
N TYR A 507 -2.73 0.42 21.40
CA TYR A 507 -1.92 1.65 21.50
C TYR A 507 -2.41 2.63 22.57
N LEU A 508 -3.73 2.82 22.71
CA LEU A 508 -4.30 3.82 23.64
C LEU A 508 -5.61 3.32 24.29
N PRO A 509 -5.57 2.34 25.22
CA PRO A 509 -6.75 1.68 25.79
C PRO A 509 -7.68 2.59 26.59
N THR A 510 -7.26 3.81 26.91
CA THR A 510 -8.03 4.76 27.71
C THR A 510 -8.69 5.86 26.89
N MET A 511 -8.45 5.94 25.58
CA MET A 511 -8.90 7.07 24.76
C MET A 511 -10.40 7.37 24.95
N PHE A 512 -11.28 6.36 24.93
CA PHE A 512 -12.74 6.54 25.10
C PHE A 512 -13.27 6.24 26.53
N ASP A 513 -12.41 5.90 27.50
CA ASP A 513 -12.83 5.69 28.89
C ASP A 513 -12.29 6.79 29.81
N SER A 514 -13.14 7.78 30.09
CA SER A 514 -12.76 8.93 30.90
C SER A 514 -12.42 8.59 32.35
N ASP A 515 -12.89 7.45 32.87
CA ASP A 515 -12.59 7.00 34.23
C ASP A 515 -11.21 6.32 34.26
N LEU A 516 -10.88 5.54 33.23
CA LEU A 516 -9.56 4.93 33.07
C LEU A 516 -8.46 5.97 32.80
N MET A 517 -8.73 7.00 32.00
CA MET A 517 -7.81 8.14 31.82
C MET A 517 -7.57 8.88 33.13
N LYS A 518 -8.63 9.09 33.92
CA LYS A 518 -8.53 9.79 35.21
C LYS A 518 -7.71 8.96 36.19
N LYS A 519 -7.92 7.63 36.22
CA LYS A 519 -7.14 6.71 37.04
C LYS A 519 -5.66 6.68 36.65
N GLN A 520 -5.34 6.56 35.36
CA GLN A 520 -3.95 6.61 34.88
C GLN A 520 -3.27 7.94 35.21
N LYS A 521 -3.97 9.06 35.01
CA LYS A 521 -3.43 10.38 35.34
C LYS A 521 -3.21 10.56 36.85
N MET A 522 -4.07 9.99 37.69
CA MET A 522 -3.85 9.98 39.14
C MET A 522 -2.68 9.08 39.53
N GLU A 523 -2.52 7.91 38.90
CA GLU A 523 -1.38 7.00 39.11
C GLU A 523 -0.06 7.62 38.63
N GLU A 524 -0.04 8.36 37.52
CA GLU A 524 1.13 9.13 37.05
C GLU A 524 1.48 10.25 38.04
N LEU A 525 0.49 10.99 38.55
CA LEU A 525 0.72 12.04 39.55
C LEU A 525 1.23 11.46 40.87
N GLU A 526 0.76 10.27 41.28
CA GLU A 526 1.29 9.55 42.45
C GLU A 526 2.71 9.02 42.23
N LEU A 527 3.08 8.65 40.99
CA LEU A 527 4.43 8.25 40.62
C LEU A 527 5.39 9.45 40.58
N GLU A 528 4.93 10.61 40.10
CA GLU A 528 5.69 11.86 40.15
C GLU A 528 5.94 12.31 41.59
N ASP A 529 4.93 12.24 42.48
CA ASP A 529 5.04 12.61 43.91
C ASP A 529 5.93 11.64 44.73
N ARG A 530 6.12 10.41 44.25
CA ARG A 530 7.10 9.44 44.78
C ARG A 530 8.52 9.61 44.23
N SER A 531 8.69 10.39 43.16
CA SER A 531 10.00 10.68 42.57
C SER A 531 10.64 11.97 43.13
N THR A 532 9.84 12.78 43.83
CA THR A 532 10.22 14.08 44.42
C THR A 532 10.37 14.04 45.96
N ASN A 533 10.16 12.89 46.60
CA ASN A 533 10.54 12.59 47.99
C ASN A 533 11.59 11.47 48.02
#